data_AF-A0A4Y2R178-F1
#
_entry.id   AF-A0A4Y2R178-F1
#
_cell.length_a   1.000
_cell.length_b   1.000
_cell.length_c   1.000
_cell.angle_alpha   90.00
_cell.angle_beta   90.00
_cell.angle_gamma   90.00
#
_symmetry.space_group_name_H-M   'P 1'
#
loop_
_entity.id
_entity.type
_entity.pdbx_description
1 polymer ?
#
loop_
_entity_poly.entity_id
_entity_poly.type
_entity_poly.pdbx_seq_one_letter_code
_entity_poly.pdbx_strand_id
1 'polypeptide(L)'
;MALTGSPKSVKRLRSGDLLMKTTSTVQAQSFLLAKKFLDYQISVTLHKSLNSCRGVVSDKELMRASESEIIEALSKQCVIAARRISIRTGNEIIPTKHVILKFSSSKLPSSITAGYVRSPVKYYIPNPLRCFNCQRFGHSKAACRGKLVQIPGL
;
A
#
# COMPACT_ATOMS: atom_id res chain seq x y z
N MET A 1 26.41 4.76 22.32
CA MET A 1 25.85 4.34 21.02
C MET A 1 25.42 5.60 20.28
N ALA A 2 26.28 6.15 19.42
CA ALA A 2 25.92 7.33 18.63
C ALA A 2 24.93 6.89 17.54
N LEU A 3 23.65 7.17 17.75
CA LEU A 3 22.66 7.08 16.69
C LEU A 3 23.14 8.00 15.57
N THR A 4 23.45 7.43 14.41
CA THR A 4 24.06 8.08 13.26
C THR A 4 23.17 9.22 12.74
N GLY A 5 23.40 10.43 13.25
CA GLY A 5 22.71 11.66 12.85
C GLY A 5 21.26 11.77 13.31
N SER A 6 20.72 13.00 13.23
CA SER A 6 19.32 13.28 13.51
C SER A 6 18.40 12.66 12.45
N PRO A 7 17.23 12.12 12.83
CA PRO A 7 16.23 11.67 11.86
C PRO A 7 15.68 12.85 11.05
N LYS A 8 15.19 12.57 9.83
CA LYS A 8 14.61 13.60 8.94
C LYS A 8 13.34 14.22 9.51
N SER A 9 12.55 13.45 10.25
CA SER A 9 11.33 13.92 10.91
C SER A 9 10.94 12.95 12.02
N VAL A 10 10.41 13.48 13.11
CA VAL A 10 9.81 12.71 14.21
C VAL A 10 8.43 13.29 14.50
N LYS A 11 7.42 12.43 14.60
CA LYS A 11 6.04 12.83 14.89
C LYS A 11 5.45 11.90 15.94
N ARG A 12 4.86 12.47 16.99
CA ARG A 12 4.10 11.71 17.98
C ARG A 12 2.73 11.31 17.41
N LEU A 13 2.40 10.03 17.52
CA LEU A 13 1.09 9.47 17.15
C LEU A 13 0.10 9.60 18.31
N ARG A 14 -1.20 9.50 18.01
CA ARG A 14 -2.26 9.52 19.03
C ARG A 14 -2.17 8.33 20.00
N SER A 15 -1.57 7.22 19.58
CA SER A 15 -1.28 6.07 20.43
C SER A 15 -0.21 6.37 21.50
N GLY A 16 0.53 7.47 21.36
CA GLY A 16 1.69 7.78 22.18
C GLY A 16 3.02 7.41 21.52
N ASP A 17 3.00 6.55 20.49
CA ASP A 17 4.20 6.09 19.78
C ASP A 17 4.87 7.22 18.97
N LEU A 18 6.15 7.03 18.65
CA LEU A 18 6.92 7.95 17.80
C LEU A 18 7.06 7.39 16.38
N LEU A 19 6.56 8.14 15.40
CA LEU A 19 6.79 7.89 13.98
C LEU A 19 8.05 8.64 13.53
N MET A 20 9.06 7.90 13.10
CA MET A 20 10.34 8.46 12.66
C MET A 20 10.58 8.23 11.18
N LYS A 21 11.07 9.26 10.48
CA LYS A 21 11.55 9.17 9.10
C LYS A 21 13.07 9.27 9.10
N THR A 22 13.75 8.24 8.60
CA THR A 22 15.21 8.22 8.49
C THR A 22 15.68 8.81 7.17
N THR A 23 16.94 9.25 7.14
CA THR A 23 17.60 9.73 5.92
C THR A 23 18.24 8.60 5.11
N SER A 24 18.68 7.54 5.79
CA SER A 24 19.40 6.41 5.20
C SER A 24 18.89 5.06 5.73
N THR A 25 19.11 4.01 4.95
CA THR A 25 18.86 2.62 5.34
C THR A 25 19.76 2.17 6.50
N VAL A 26 21.02 2.63 6.51
CA VAL A 26 21.97 2.34 7.61
C VAL A 26 21.44 2.88 8.93
N GLN A 27 20.95 4.12 8.92
CA GLN A 27 20.35 4.75 10.08
C GLN A 27 19.11 3.98 10.56
N ALA A 28 18.24 3.55 9.63
CA ALA A 28 17.06 2.74 9.97
C ALA A 28 17.43 1.39 10.61
N GLN A 29 18.48 0.73 10.11
CA GLN A 29 18.97 -0.52 10.67
C GLN A 29 19.54 -0.31 12.08
N SER A 30 20.29 0.77 12.32
CA SER A 30 20.77 1.11 13.67
C SER A 30 19.62 1.32 14.65
N PHE A 31 18.55 2.01 14.24
CA PHE A 31 17.35 2.18 15.08
C PHE A 31 16.61 0.87 15.34
N LEU A 32 16.50 -0.02 14.35
CA LEU A 32 15.87 -1.34 14.53
C LEU A 32 16.62 -2.23 15.54
N LEU A 33 17.94 -2.06 15.67
CA LEU A 33 18.76 -2.78 16.63
C LEU A 33 18.70 -2.16 18.04
N ALA A 34 18.25 -0.92 18.17
CA ALA A 34 18.16 -0.24 19.46
C ALA A 34 17.03 -0.83 20.33
N LYS A 35 17.40 -1.34 21.50
CA LYS A 35 16.45 -1.91 22.49
C LYS A 35 16.25 -1.02 23.72
N LYS A 36 17.11 -0.02 23.89
CA LYS A 36 17.07 0.93 25.00
C LYS A 36 17.25 2.34 24.46
N PHE A 37 16.49 3.26 25.03
CA PHE A 37 16.63 4.68 24.81
C PHE A 37 16.63 5.35 26.17
N LEU A 38 17.80 5.92 26.54
CA LEU A 38 18.09 6.31 27.92
C LEU A 38 17.87 5.10 28.85
N ASP A 39 17.10 5.27 29.92
CA ASP A 39 16.78 4.20 30.88
C ASP A 39 15.53 3.38 30.50
N TYR A 40 14.86 3.72 29.40
CA TYR A 40 13.63 3.05 28.96
C TYR A 40 13.92 1.96 27.94
N GLN A 41 13.27 0.81 28.10
CA GLN A 41 13.23 -0.21 27.04
C GLN A 41 12.30 0.25 25.92
N ILE A 42 12.79 0.16 24.69
CA ILE A 42 12.03 0.53 23.50
C ILE A 42 11.93 -0.64 22.53
N SER A 43 10.82 -0.70 21.79
CA SER A 43 10.62 -1.59 20.67
C SER A 43 10.50 -0.77 19.40
N VAL A 44 11.34 -1.05 18.41
CA VAL A 44 11.33 -0.36 17.12
C VAL A 44 10.83 -1.32 16.06
N THR A 45 9.83 -0.90 15.29
CA THR A 45 9.26 -1.69 14.20
C THR A 45 9.19 -0.87 12.92
N LEU A 46 9.37 -1.53 11.77
CA LEU A 46 9.17 -0.88 10.48
C LEU A 46 7.69 -0.56 10.27
N HIS A 47 7.40 0.66 9.81
CA HIS A 47 6.02 1.05 9.54
C HIS A 47 5.43 0.24 8.39
N LYS A 48 4.32 -0.46 8.66
CA LYS A 48 3.73 -1.47 7.76
C LYS A 48 3.23 -0.90 6.43
N SER A 49 2.77 0.35 6.41
CA SER A 49 2.12 0.95 5.23
C SER A 49 2.93 2.05 4.54
N LEU A 50 3.81 2.76 5.27
CA LEU A 50 4.54 3.92 4.73
C LEU A 50 5.81 3.53 3.98
N ASN A 51 6.26 2.29 4.18
CA ASN A 51 7.37 1.68 3.45
C ASN A 51 6.90 0.87 2.23
N SER A 52 5.68 1.13 1.76
CA SER A 52 5.17 0.49 0.55
C SER A 52 4.33 1.49 -0.24
N CYS A 53 4.44 1.43 -1.56
CA CYS A 53 3.56 2.18 -2.45
C CYS A 53 2.75 1.22 -3.33
N ARG A 54 1.62 1.69 -3.83
CA ARG A 54 0.75 0.94 -4.74
C ARG A 54 0.64 1.67 -6.06
N GLY A 55 0.84 0.93 -7.14
CA GLY A 55 0.71 1.42 -8.50
C GLY A 55 -0.29 0.59 -9.30
N VAL A 56 -0.86 1.18 -10.34
CA VAL A 56 -1.66 0.48 -11.35
C VAL A 56 -0.87 0.45 -12.64
N VAL A 57 -0.78 -0.74 -13.21
CA VAL A 57 -0.25 -0.97 -14.56
C VAL A 57 -1.39 -1.46 -15.44
N SER A 58 -1.40 -0.99 -16.69
CA SER A 58 -2.43 -1.31 -17.67
C SER A 58 -1.75 -1.96 -18.86
N ASP A 59 -1.77 -3.28 -18.93
CA ASP A 59 -1.07 -4.02 -19.98
C ASP A 59 -1.90 -5.23 -20.41
N LYS A 60 -1.99 -5.45 -21.73
CA LYS A 60 -2.75 -6.58 -22.29
C LYS A 60 -2.01 -7.90 -22.08
N GLU A 61 -0.68 -7.90 -22.07
CA GLU A 61 0.10 -9.12 -21.88
C GLU A 61 -0.07 -9.66 -20.45
N LEU A 62 -0.24 -8.76 -19.48
CA LEU A 62 -0.53 -9.11 -18.09
C LEU A 62 -1.93 -9.72 -17.89
N MET A 63 -2.81 -9.76 -18.91
CA MET A 63 -4.11 -10.44 -18.81
C MET A 63 -3.99 -11.95 -18.67
N ARG A 64 -3.00 -12.54 -19.33
CA ARG A 64 -2.82 -13.99 -19.41
C ARG A 64 -2.09 -14.56 -18.20
N ALA A 65 -1.24 -13.76 -17.56
CA ALA A 65 -0.44 -14.18 -16.42
C ALA A 65 -1.28 -14.33 -15.14
N SER A 66 -0.94 -15.25 -14.24
CA SER A 66 -1.56 -15.30 -12.90
C SER A 66 -0.97 -14.23 -11.95
N GLU A 67 -1.64 -13.92 -10.83
CA GLU A 67 -1.09 -12.95 -9.86
C GLU A 67 0.25 -13.41 -9.27
N SER A 68 0.43 -14.71 -9.06
CA SER A 68 1.69 -15.33 -8.62
C SER A 68 2.81 -15.16 -9.64
N GLU A 69 2.54 -15.45 -10.92
CA GLU A 69 3.53 -15.26 -11.99
C GLU A 69 3.98 -13.80 -12.11
N ILE A 70 3.04 -12.86 -11.96
CA ILE A 70 3.35 -11.42 -11.99
C ILE A 70 4.29 -11.06 -10.84
N ILE A 71 4.06 -11.58 -9.64
CA ILE A 71 4.91 -11.33 -8.47
C ILE A 71 6.31 -11.92 -8.69
N GLU A 72 6.40 -13.15 -9.19
CA GLU A 72 7.68 -13.82 -9.46
C GLU A 72 8.49 -13.09 -10.54
N ALA A 73 7.85 -12.77 -11.67
CA ALA A 73 8.50 -12.09 -12.79
C ALA A 73 8.98 -10.68 -12.43
N LEU A 74 8.19 -9.95 -11.62
CA LEU A 74 8.49 -8.57 -11.20
C LEU A 74 9.16 -8.47 -9.83
N SER A 75 9.53 -9.59 -9.21
CA SER A 75 10.24 -9.63 -7.92
C SER A 75 11.53 -8.81 -7.94
N LYS A 76 12.28 -8.88 -9.05
CA LYS A 76 13.50 -8.09 -9.30
C LYS A 76 13.25 -6.57 -9.31
N GLN A 77 12.02 -6.15 -9.59
CA GLN A 77 11.58 -4.75 -9.59
C GLN A 77 10.86 -4.36 -8.29
N CYS A 78 11.09 -5.12 -7.21
CA CYS A 78 10.60 -4.84 -5.86
C CYS A 78 9.07 -4.94 -5.69
N VAL A 79 8.39 -5.70 -6.55
CA VAL A 79 6.96 -6.01 -6.39
C VAL A 79 6.81 -7.10 -5.32
N ILE A 80 5.99 -6.84 -4.28
CA ILE A 80 5.70 -7.79 -3.19
C ILE A 80 4.34 -8.47 -3.39
N ALA A 81 3.38 -7.76 -3.98
CA ALA A 81 2.05 -8.29 -4.22
C ALA A 81 1.47 -7.72 -5.51
N ALA A 82 0.70 -8.54 -6.20
CA ALA A 82 -0.12 -8.15 -7.34
C ALA A 82 -1.58 -8.46 -7.03
N ARG A 83 -2.48 -7.62 -7.55
CA ARG A 83 -3.92 -7.86 -7.51
C ARG A 83 -4.55 -7.39 -8.82
N ARG A 84 -5.23 -8.28 -9.54
CA ARG A 84 -5.96 -7.93 -10.75
C ARG A 84 -7.27 -7.22 -10.40
N ILE A 85 -7.58 -6.18 -11.14
CA ILE A 85 -8.89 -5.54 -11.08
C ILE A 85 -9.82 -6.36 -11.99
N SER A 86 -10.94 -6.82 -11.43
CA SER A 86 -12.02 -7.43 -12.19
C SER A 86 -13.25 -6.54 -12.16
N ILE A 87 -14.03 -6.60 -13.23
CA ILE A 87 -15.33 -5.95 -13.33
C ILE A 87 -16.38 -7.04 -13.16
N ARG A 88 -17.43 -6.74 -12.38
CA ARG A 88 -18.58 -7.61 -12.26
C ARG A 88 -19.67 -7.12 -13.22
N THR A 89 -20.01 -7.93 -14.21
CA THR A 89 -21.09 -7.66 -15.15
C THR A 89 -22.17 -8.72 -14.91
N GLY A 90 -23.26 -8.33 -14.23
CA GLY A 90 -24.26 -9.27 -13.76
C GLY A 90 -23.68 -10.31 -12.79
N ASN A 91 -23.74 -11.58 -13.17
CA ASN A 91 -23.20 -12.70 -12.38
C ASN A 91 -21.77 -13.09 -12.77
N GLU A 92 -21.20 -12.50 -13.81
CA GLU A 92 -19.87 -12.86 -14.29
C GLU A 92 -18.80 -11.90 -13.77
N ILE A 93 -17.63 -12.45 -13.45
CA ILE A 93 -16.45 -11.69 -13.04
C ILE A 93 -15.47 -11.68 -14.21
N ILE A 94 -15.35 -10.53 -14.85
CA ILE A 94 -14.52 -10.36 -16.03
C ILE A 94 -13.18 -9.76 -15.60
N PRO A 95 -12.04 -10.46 -15.81
CA PRO A 95 -10.72 -9.91 -15.52
C PRO A 95 -10.42 -8.73 -16.45
N THR A 96 -9.78 -7.69 -15.92
CA THR A 96 -9.32 -6.54 -16.74
C THR A 96 -7.81 -6.52 -16.88
N LYS A 97 -7.33 -5.76 -17.87
CA LYS A 97 -5.91 -5.52 -18.14
C LYS A 97 -5.18 -4.71 -17.06
N HIS A 98 -5.90 -4.30 -16.02
CA HIS A 98 -5.40 -3.45 -14.97
C HIS A 98 -5.00 -4.29 -13.76
N VAL A 99 -3.73 -4.16 -13.37
CA VAL A 99 -3.16 -4.85 -12.22
C VAL A 99 -2.64 -3.82 -11.23
N ILE A 100 -3.06 -3.96 -9.97
CA ILE A 100 -2.54 -3.19 -8.86
C ILE A 100 -1.30 -3.92 -8.35
N LEU A 101 -0.16 -3.25 -8.39
CA LEU A 101 1.11 -3.74 -7.86
C LEU A 101 1.43 -3.02 -6.55
N LYS A 102 1.86 -3.79 -5.54
CA LYS A 102 2.40 -3.27 -4.29
C LYS A 102 3.92 -3.40 -4.32
N PHE A 103 4.61 -2.29 -4.20
CA PHE A 103 6.07 -2.23 -4.17
C PHE A 103 6.57 -2.14 -2.73
N SER A 104 7.75 -2.71 -2.46
CA SER A 104 8.47 -2.56 -1.19
C SER A 104 9.16 -1.21 -1.01
N SER A 105 9.10 -0.35 -2.04
CA SER A 105 9.69 0.98 -2.01
C SER A 105 8.71 2.03 -1.49
N SER A 106 9.26 3.09 -0.89
CA SER A 106 8.52 4.29 -0.49
C SER A 106 8.17 5.20 -1.66
N LYS A 107 8.88 5.07 -2.80
CA LYS A 107 8.65 5.84 -4.02
C LYS A 107 8.15 4.93 -5.13
N LEU A 108 7.13 5.37 -5.84
CA LEU A 108 6.58 4.65 -6.98
C LEU A 108 7.55 4.78 -8.18
N PRO A 109 7.93 3.68 -8.84
CA PRO A 109 8.67 3.74 -10.10
C PRO A 109 7.77 4.35 -11.19
N SER A 110 8.37 5.04 -12.17
CA SER A 110 7.62 5.64 -13.30
C SER A 110 7.11 4.59 -14.29
N SER A 111 7.83 3.48 -14.43
CA SER A 111 7.53 2.38 -15.33
C SER A 111 8.09 1.08 -14.78
N ILE A 112 7.45 -0.03 -15.13
CA ILE A 112 8.01 -1.37 -14.95
C ILE A 112 8.24 -2.03 -16.31
N THR A 113 9.11 -3.02 -16.35
CA THR A 113 9.33 -3.85 -17.54
C THR A 113 8.69 -5.22 -17.31
N ALA A 114 7.64 -5.54 -18.07
CA ALA A 114 6.99 -6.84 -18.04
C ALA A 114 7.35 -7.60 -19.33
N GLY A 115 8.17 -8.64 -19.21
CA GLY A 115 8.77 -9.29 -20.39
C GLY A 115 9.64 -8.31 -21.17
N TYR A 116 9.27 -8.03 -22.42
CA TYR A 116 9.94 -7.07 -23.29
C TYR A 116 9.23 -5.70 -23.36
N VAL A 117 8.07 -5.56 -22.71
CA VAL A 117 7.24 -4.33 -22.77
C VAL A 117 7.53 -3.45 -21.56
N ARG A 118 7.77 -2.16 -21.82
CA ARG A 118 7.89 -1.15 -20.77
C ARG A 118 6.53 -0.49 -20.53
N SER A 119 5.95 -0.75 -19.36
CA SER A 119 4.61 -0.32 -19.02
C SER A 119 4.64 0.77 -17.94
N PRO A 120 3.98 1.93 -18.15
CA PRO A 120 3.97 3.02 -17.19
C PRO A 120 3.17 2.64 -15.94
N VAL A 121 3.64 3.07 -14.77
CA VAL A 121 2.95 2.85 -13.50
C VAL A 121 2.28 4.15 -13.06
N LYS A 122 0.98 4.09 -12.79
CA LYS A 122 0.22 5.21 -12.22
C LYS A 122 0.00 4.96 -10.73
N TYR A 123 -0.10 6.00 -9.91
CA TYR A 123 -0.47 5.82 -8.50
C TYR A 123 -1.84 5.14 -8.40
N TYR A 124 -1.94 4.13 -7.53
CA TYR A 124 -3.24 3.54 -7.20
C TYR A 124 -3.92 4.41 -6.14
N ILE A 125 -5.06 5.00 -6.52
CA ILE A 125 -5.96 5.71 -5.62
C ILE A 125 -7.15 4.78 -5.37
N PRO A 126 -7.32 4.22 -4.16
CA PRO A 126 -8.46 3.37 -3.86
C PRO A 126 -9.76 4.18 -3.89
N ASN A 127 -10.85 3.53 -4.30
CA ASN A 127 -12.17 4.14 -4.23
C ASN A 127 -12.48 4.57 -2.79
N PRO A 128 -13.00 5.78 -2.58
CA PRO A 128 -13.34 6.26 -1.25
C PRO A 128 -14.36 5.31 -0.61
N LEU A 129 -14.18 5.06 0.68
CA LEU A 129 -15.03 4.16 1.44
C LEU A 129 -16.46 4.71 1.46
N ARG A 130 -17.39 4.04 0.78
CA ARG A 130 -18.82 4.36 0.82
C ARG A 130 -19.51 3.52 1.88
N CYS A 131 -20.25 4.16 2.78
CA CYS A 131 -21.11 3.48 3.72
C CYS A 131 -22.37 3.00 2.99
N PHE A 132 -22.57 1.68 2.87
CA PHE A 132 -23.78 1.12 2.24
C PHE A 132 -25.05 1.26 3.09
N ASN A 133 -24.97 1.83 4.29
CA ASN A 133 -26.11 2.10 5.16
C ASN A 133 -26.74 3.47 4.87
N CYS A 134 -25.92 4.52 4.91
CA CYS A 134 -26.36 5.91 4.75
C CYS A 134 -25.89 6.55 3.43
N GLN A 135 -25.17 5.80 2.59
CA GLN A 135 -24.59 6.21 1.30
C GLN A 135 -23.53 7.33 1.36
N ARG A 136 -23.16 7.82 2.54
CA ARG A 136 -22.09 8.82 2.72
C ARG A 136 -20.70 8.19 2.67
N PHE A 137 -19.70 8.97 2.26
CA PHE A 137 -18.30 8.54 2.23
C PHE A 137 -17.60 8.71 3.59
N GLY A 138 -16.49 8.00 3.78
CA GLY A 138 -15.54 8.21 4.87
C GLY A 138 -15.71 7.30 6.09
N HIS A 139 -16.70 6.41 6.11
CA HIS A 139 -16.90 5.46 7.21
C HIS A 139 -17.48 4.13 6.74
N SER A 140 -17.26 3.07 7.52
CA SER A 140 -17.82 1.74 7.27
C SER A 140 -19.25 1.64 7.82
N LYS A 141 -20.00 0.61 7.40
CA LYS A 141 -21.33 0.32 7.96
C LYS A 141 -21.30 0.16 9.49
N ALA A 142 -20.27 -0.49 10.03
CA ALA A 142 -20.12 -0.72 11.47
C ALA A 142 -19.90 0.57 12.28
N ALA A 143 -19.27 1.59 11.68
CA ALA A 143 -19.05 2.89 12.30
C ALA A 143 -20.14 3.92 11.95
N CYS A 144 -21.21 3.50 11.28
CA CYS A 144 -22.25 4.39 10.79
C CYS A 144 -23.11 4.94 11.93
N ARG A 145 -23.25 6.27 11.99
CA ARG A 145 -24.18 6.97 12.89
C ARG A 145 -25.37 7.59 12.15
N GLY A 146 -25.44 7.42 10.83
CA GLY A 146 -26.53 7.92 9.99
C GLY A 146 -27.71 6.95 9.90
N LYS A 147 -28.87 7.48 9.51
CA LYS A 147 -30.07 6.68 9.22
C LYS A 147 -29.87 5.83 7.96
N LEU A 148 -30.56 4.70 7.91
CA LEU A 148 -30.63 3.85 6.72
C LEU A 148 -31.30 4.62 5.59
N VAL A 149 -30.64 4.68 4.45
CA VAL A 149 -31.24 5.17 3.21
C VAL A 149 -31.75 3.95 2.46
N GLN A 150 -33.07 3.79 2.38
CA GLN A 150 -33.68 2.84 1.45
C GLN A 150 -33.43 3.34 0.03
N ILE A 151 -32.76 2.54 -0.79
CA ILE A 151 -32.62 2.81 -2.22
C ILE A 151 -33.76 2.06 -2.90
N PRO A 152 -34.74 2.73 -3.51
CA PRO A 152 -35.77 2.04 -4.28
C PRO A 152 -35.10 1.29 -5.45
N GLY A 153 -35.32 -0.03 -5.55
CA GLY A 153 -34.86 -0.85 -6.69
C GLY A 153 -33.53 -1.61 -6.50
N LEU A 154 -33.05 -1.76 -5.26
CA LEU A 154 -32.03 -2.75 -4.86
C LEU A 154 -32.58 -3.69 -3.81
#